data_AF-A0A2N5M0J6-F1
#
_entry.id   AF-A0A2N5M0J6-F1
#
_cell.length_a   1.000
_cell.length_b   1.000
_cell.length_c   1.000
_cell.angle_alpha   90.00
_cell.angle_beta   90.00
_cell.angle_gamma   90.00
#
_symmetry.space_group_name_H-M   'P 1'
#
loop_
_entity.id
_entity.type
_entity.pdbx_description
1 polymer ?
#
loop_
_entity_poly.entity_id
_entity_poly.type
_entity_poly.pdbx_seq_one_letter_code
_entity_poly.pdbx_strand_id
1 'polypeptide(L)'
;MIHTPIKPMLLHKSNTPPSGDYIHQVKLDGFRCILTSTAEGIKLHTRHQNECTLQFPELQISLPPEMVLDGEMVVMREGRPCWESVMRRFQAGQSSVNQLTEELPAQFSAFDMIYVDGQDVT
;
A
#
# COMPACT_ATOMS: atom_id res chain seq x y z
N MET A 1 -12.85 -2.40 -13.48
CA MET A 1 -11.76 -2.77 -12.57
C MET A 1 -11.41 -1.66 -11.58
N ILE A 2 -11.07 -0.44 -12.03
CA ILE A 2 -10.67 0.68 -11.15
C ILE A 2 -11.65 0.97 -10.00
N HIS A 3 -12.97 0.84 -10.23
CA HIS A 3 -14.00 1.09 -9.22
C HIS A 3 -14.53 -0.17 -8.53
N THR A 4 -13.96 -1.33 -8.84
CA THR A 4 -14.40 -2.62 -8.29
C THR A 4 -13.47 -3.01 -7.14
N PRO A 5 -14.00 -3.36 -5.97
CA PRO A 5 -13.13 -3.78 -4.88
C PRO A 5 -12.36 -5.05 -5.22
N ILE A 6 -11.03 -4.98 -5.10
CA ILE A 6 -10.15 -6.11 -5.38
C ILE A 6 -10.03 -6.99 -4.13
N LYS A 7 -10.24 -8.30 -4.31
CA LYS A 7 -9.92 -9.29 -3.28
C LYS A 7 -8.45 -9.67 -3.43
N PRO A 8 -7.58 -9.40 -2.43
CA PRO A 8 -6.16 -9.63 -2.61
C PRO A 8 -5.80 -11.12 -2.66
N MET A 9 -4.83 -11.47 -3.52
CA MET A 9 -4.23 -12.81 -3.54
C MET A 9 -3.54 -13.10 -2.20
N LEU A 10 -3.76 -14.29 -1.63
CA LEU A 10 -3.23 -14.67 -0.32
C LEU A 10 -2.01 -15.58 -0.43
N LEU A 11 -1.13 -15.43 0.55
CA LEU A 11 0.07 -16.25 0.69
C LEU A 11 -0.23 -17.57 1.41
N HIS A 12 0.52 -18.60 1.05
CA HIS A 12 0.65 -19.83 1.83
C HIS A 12 1.98 -19.82 2.61
N LYS A 13 1.94 -20.25 3.87
CA LYS A 13 3.15 -20.36 4.69
C LYS A 13 3.99 -21.54 4.23
N SER A 14 5.30 -21.30 4.04
CA SER A 14 6.31 -22.35 3.87
C SER A 14 7.39 -22.22 4.93
N ASN A 15 7.98 -23.34 5.35
CA ASN A 15 9.11 -23.37 6.28
C ASN A 15 10.47 -23.34 5.56
N THR A 16 10.48 -23.59 4.26
CA THR A 16 11.69 -23.58 3.42
C THR A 16 11.46 -22.73 2.18
N PRO A 17 12.49 -22.03 1.66
CA PRO A 17 12.40 -21.39 0.36
C PRO A 17 12.02 -22.44 -0.71
N PRO A 18 11.12 -22.11 -1.65
CA PRO A 18 10.79 -23.01 -2.74
C PRO A 18 11.98 -23.15 -3.70
N SER A 19 12.08 -24.30 -4.38
CA SER A 19 13.08 -24.54 -5.41
C SER A 19 12.52 -24.21 -6.80
N GLY A 20 13.33 -23.59 -7.66
CA GLY A 20 12.95 -23.20 -9.02
C GLY A 20 13.09 -21.70 -9.24
N ASP A 21 12.55 -21.21 -10.35
CA ASP A 21 12.67 -19.81 -10.76
C ASP A 21 11.56 -18.97 -10.09
N TYR A 22 11.84 -18.50 -8.87
CA TYR A 22 10.96 -17.62 -8.11
C TYR A 22 11.51 -16.20 -8.02
N ILE A 23 10.61 -15.22 -8.05
CA ILE A 23 10.92 -13.84 -7.67
C ILE A 23 10.73 -13.73 -6.15
N HIS A 24 11.74 -13.22 -5.46
CA HIS A 24 11.71 -13.02 -4.02
C HIS A 24 11.63 -11.53 -3.70
N GLN A 25 10.78 -11.20 -2.74
CA GLN A 25 10.66 -9.85 -2.18
C GLN A 25 10.72 -9.94 -0.65
N VAL A 26 11.19 -8.87 -0.02
CA VAL A 26 11.17 -8.75 1.43
C VAL A 26 9.73 -8.63 1.88
N LYS A 27 9.29 -9.50 2.80
CA LYS A 27 8.00 -9.31 3.48
C LYS A 27 8.15 -8.18 4.50
N LEU A 28 7.69 -6.99 4.13
CA LEU A 28 7.68 -5.85 5.04
C LEU A 28 6.63 -6.05 6.16
N ASP A 29 6.88 -5.41 7.29
CA ASP A 29 5.97 -5.40 8.44
C ASP A 29 5.19 -4.09 8.47
N GLY A 30 4.01 -4.14 7.87
CA GLY A 30 3.11 -3.01 7.69
C GLY A 30 1.69 -3.52 7.52
N PHE A 31 0.85 -2.76 6.81
CA PHE A 31 -0.46 -3.25 6.41
C PHE A 31 -0.68 -3.13 4.91
N ARG A 32 -1.34 -4.14 4.35
CA ARG A 32 -1.65 -4.21 2.93
C ARG A 32 -2.67 -3.17 2.50
N CYS A 33 -2.36 -2.46 1.42
CA CYS A 33 -3.20 -1.46 0.78
C CYS A 33 -3.24 -1.66 -0.73
N ILE A 34 -4.42 -1.42 -1.29
CA ILE A 34 -4.62 -1.24 -2.73
C ILE A 34 -4.57 0.25 -3.02
N LEU A 35 -3.65 0.65 -3.91
CA LEU A 35 -3.59 1.99 -4.46
C LEU A 35 -4.30 1.99 -5.81
N THR A 36 -5.27 2.88 -5.97
CA THR A 36 -5.94 3.14 -7.24
C THR A 36 -5.60 4.55 -7.70
N SER A 37 -5.05 4.71 -8.90
CA SER A 37 -4.86 6.02 -9.53
C SER A 37 -5.94 6.28 -10.58
N THR A 38 -6.57 7.45 -10.49
CA THR A 38 -7.59 7.94 -11.43
C THR A 38 -7.25 9.35 -11.88
N ALA A 39 -8.05 9.92 -12.79
CA ALA A 39 -7.88 11.31 -13.23
C ALA A 39 -8.05 12.32 -12.08
N GLU A 40 -8.74 11.93 -11.01
CA GLU A 40 -9.00 12.75 -9.82
C GLU A 40 -7.90 12.62 -8.75
N GLY A 41 -6.92 11.74 -8.94
CA GLY A 41 -5.84 11.49 -8.00
C GLY A 41 -5.78 10.04 -7.52
N ILE A 42 -5.08 9.81 -6.42
CA ILE A 42 -4.93 8.45 -5.86
C ILE A 42 -5.91 8.20 -4.72
N LYS A 43 -6.34 6.94 -4.59
CA LYS A 43 -7.08 6.43 -3.44
C LYS A 43 -6.39 5.22 -2.85
N LEU A 44 -6.41 5.11 -1.52
CA LEU A 44 -5.85 3.99 -0.78
C LEU A 44 -6.97 3.24 -0.07
N HIS A 45 -7.02 1.92 -0.26
CA HIS A 45 -7.96 1.05 0.43
C HIS A 45 -7.21 -0.06 1.16
N THR A 46 -7.54 -0.29 2.42
CA THR A 46 -7.02 -1.45 3.16
C THR A 46 -7.51 -2.77 2.56
N ARG A 47 -6.92 -3.89 2.99
CA ARG A 47 -7.42 -5.25 2.69
C ARG A 47 -8.94 -5.43 2.92
N HIS A 48 -9.51 -4.72 3.87
CA HIS A 48 -10.94 -4.78 4.21
C HIS A 48 -11.77 -3.69 3.52
N GLN A 49 -11.21 -3.01 2.51
CA GLN A 49 -11.85 -1.97 1.69
C GLN A 49 -12.17 -0.68 2.43
N ASN A 50 -11.66 -0.48 3.65
CA ASN A 50 -11.71 0.82 4.30
C ASN A 50 -10.79 1.79 3.55
N GLU A 51 -11.34 2.91 3.09
CA GLU A 51 -10.55 3.98 2.50
C GLU A 51 -9.71 4.65 3.59
N CYS A 52 -8.42 4.84 3.32
CA CYS A 52 -7.47 5.47 4.24
C CYS A 52 -6.60 6.54 3.58
N THR A 53 -7.06 7.10 2.47
CA THR A 53 -6.34 8.10 1.67
C THR A 53 -5.93 9.33 2.50
N LEU A 54 -6.82 9.80 3.38
CA LEU A 54 -6.61 11.02 4.17
C LEU A 54 -5.51 10.88 5.23
N GLN A 55 -5.19 9.66 5.66
CA GLN A 55 -4.15 9.40 6.66
C GLN A 55 -2.73 9.52 6.09
N PHE A 56 -2.59 9.49 4.76
CA PHE A 56 -1.30 9.47 4.06
C PHE A 56 -1.23 10.56 2.97
N PRO A 57 -1.37 11.85 3.35
CA PRO A 57 -1.35 12.96 2.39
C PRO A 57 -0.05 13.05 1.58
N GLU A 58 1.07 12.56 2.11
CA GLU A 58 2.36 12.51 1.44
C GLU A 58 2.38 11.59 0.21
N LEU A 59 1.41 10.67 0.10
CA LEU A 59 1.30 9.77 -1.04
C LEU A 59 0.49 10.34 -2.20
N GLN A 60 -0.04 11.58 -2.09
CA GLN A 60 -0.70 12.29 -3.19
C GLN A 60 0.30 12.74 -4.27
N ILE A 61 1.07 11.79 -4.80
CA ILE A 61 1.99 11.97 -5.91
C ILE A 61 1.24 11.83 -7.24
N SER A 62 1.76 12.48 -8.28
CA SER A 62 1.22 12.32 -9.63
C SER A 62 1.65 10.96 -10.18
N LEU A 63 0.70 10.02 -10.22
CA LEU A 63 0.80 8.78 -10.99
C LEU A 63 -0.03 8.93 -12.27
N PRO A 64 0.34 8.23 -13.36
CA PRO A 64 -0.56 8.10 -14.49
C PRO A 64 -1.91 7.52 -14.02
N PRO A 65 -3.03 8.06 -14.53
CA PRO A 65 -4.34 7.52 -14.21
C PRO A 65 -4.46 6.09 -14.74
N GLU A 66 -5.51 5.39 -14.32
CA GLU A 66 -5.81 4.03 -14.78
C GLU A 66 -4.82 2.97 -14.29
N MET A 67 -4.35 3.11 -13.04
CA MET A 67 -3.49 2.12 -12.39
C MET A 67 -4.12 1.56 -11.12
N VAL A 68 -3.94 0.26 -10.89
CA VAL A 68 -4.25 -0.42 -9.62
C VAL A 68 -3.03 -1.21 -9.17
N LEU A 69 -2.48 -0.84 -8.01
CA LEU A 69 -1.30 -1.47 -7.42
C LEU A 69 -1.66 -2.15 -6.10
N ASP A 70 -1.07 -3.30 -5.86
CA ASP A 70 -1.09 -3.97 -4.56
C ASP A 70 0.24 -3.72 -3.86
N GLY A 71 0.17 -3.34 -2.59
CA GLY A 71 1.36 -2.95 -1.86
C GLY A 71 1.18 -2.95 -0.35
N GLU A 72 2.29 -2.67 0.32
CA GLU A 72 2.35 -2.56 1.78
C GLU A 72 2.58 -1.10 2.17
N MET A 73 1.73 -0.59 3.05
CA MET A 73 1.97 0.67 3.75
C MET A 73 2.92 0.42 4.92
N VAL A 74 4.02 1.17 4.98
CA VAL A 74 5.06 1.02 6.01
C VAL A 74 5.53 2.38 6.52
N VAL A 75 6.05 2.39 7.75
CA VAL A 75 6.88 3.48 8.28
C VAL A 75 8.22 2.88 8.68
N MET A 76 9.31 3.52 8.28
CA MET A 76 10.67 3.05 8.55
C MET A 76 11.23 3.74 9.80
N ARG A 77 11.78 2.96 10.72
CA ARG A 77 12.56 3.41 11.88
C ARG A 77 13.93 2.73 11.83
N GLU A 78 14.99 3.53 11.84
CA GLU A 78 16.37 3.02 11.82
C GLU A 78 16.61 2.00 10.68
N GLY A 79 16.02 2.26 9.51
CA GLY A 79 16.13 1.40 8.33
C GLY A 79 15.26 0.13 8.35
N ARG A 80 14.33 -0.02 9.31
CA ARG A 80 13.45 -1.19 9.43
C ARG A 80 11.97 -0.78 9.47
N PRO A 81 11.05 -1.58 8.90
CA PRO A 81 9.62 -1.36 9.08
C PRO A 81 9.25 -1.40 10.57
N CYS A 82 8.40 -0.47 11.01
CA CYS A 82 7.89 -0.40 12.37
C CYS A 82 6.36 -0.39 12.35
N TRP A 83 5.77 -1.53 12.71
CA TRP A 83 4.33 -1.74 12.75
C TRP A 83 3.62 -0.69 13.62
N GLU A 84 4.14 -0.38 14.80
CA GLU A 84 3.52 0.59 15.72
C GLU A 84 3.48 1.99 15.10
N SER A 85 4.53 2.37 14.36
CA SER A 85 4.60 3.69 13.71
C SER A 85 3.61 3.80 12.56
N VAL A 86 3.48 2.77 11.71
CA VAL A 86 2.50 2.81 10.61
C VAL A 86 1.06 2.72 11.12
N MET A 87 0.81 1.99 12.21
CA MET A 87 -0.51 1.98 12.85
C MET A 87 -0.86 3.33 13.49
N ARG A 88 0.12 4.03 14.10
CA ARG A 88 -0.07 5.41 14.59
C ARG A 88 -0.44 6.37 13.46
N ARG A 89 0.12 6.18 12.25
CA ARG A 89 -0.29 6.92 11.04
C ARG A 89 -1.71 6.57 10.61
N PHE A 90 -2.03 5.28 10.53
CA PHE A 90 -3.36 4.81 10.13
C PHE A 90 -4.49 5.28 11.07
N GLN A 91 -4.19 5.49 12.35
CA GLN A 91 -5.14 6.00 13.34
C GLN A 91 -5.15 7.54 13.44
N ALA A 92 -4.34 8.24 12.64
CA ALA A 92 -4.26 9.69 12.69
C ALA A 92 -5.60 10.34 12.34
N GLY A 93 -6.00 11.30 13.17
CA GLY A 93 -7.18 12.13 12.94
C GLY A 93 -6.81 13.43 12.22
N GLN A 94 -7.82 14.21 11.86
CA GLN A 94 -7.66 15.48 11.13
C GLN A 94 -6.70 16.46 11.81
N SER A 95 -6.66 16.47 13.15
CA SER A 95 -5.80 17.37 13.94
C SER A 95 -4.35 16.91 14.05
N SER A 96 -4.06 15.62 13.86
CA SER A 96 -2.72 15.05 14.05
C SER A 96 -2.05 14.60 12.76
N VAL A 97 -2.79 14.43 11.65
CA VAL A 97 -2.27 13.86 10.41
C VAL A 97 -1.09 14.65 9.85
N ASN A 98 -1.16 15.97 9.82
CA ASN A 98 -0.08 16.81 9.27
C ASN A 98 1.21 16.66 10.10
N GLN A 99 1.12 16.82 11.42
CA GLN A 99 2.25 16.63 12.33
C GLN A 99 2.86 15.23 12.20
N LEU A 100 2.02 14.19 12.19
CA LEU A 100 2.49 12.82 12.08
C LEU A 100 3.12 12.51 10.72
N THR A 101 2.81 13.29 9.67
CA THR A 101 3.39 13.09 8.33
C THR A 101 4.87 13.46 8.35
N GLU A 102 5.20 14.53 9.08
CA GLU A 102 6.57 14.98 9.26
C GLU A 102 7.35 14.08 10.22
N GLU A 103 6.71 13.65 11.33
CA GLU A 103 7.36 12.80 12.34
C GLU A 103 7.58 11.35 11.89
N LEU A 104 6.62 10.80 11.14
CA LEU A 104 6.51 9.39 10.79
C LEU A 104 6.17 9.24 9.30
N PRO A 105 7.06 9.64 8.39
CA PRO A 105 6.79 9.59 6.96
C PRO A 105 6.51 8.15 6.52
N ALA A 106 5.33 7.93 5.94
CA ALA A 106 4.94 6.63 5.44
C ALA A 106 5.43 6.40 4.01
N GLN A 107 5.54 5.13 3.63
CA GLN A 107 5.92 4.71 2.29
C GLN A 107 4.92 3.65 1.82
N PHE A 108 4.59 3.70 0.53
CA PHE A 108 3.86 2.63 -0.14
C PHE A 108 4.85 1.77 -0.93
N SER A 109 5.01 0.52 -0.54
CA SER A 109 5.86 -0.43 -1.25
C SER A 109 4.98 -1.34 -2.11
N ALA A 110 4.87 -1.01 -3.39
CA ALA A 110 4.14 -1.83 -4.36
C ALA A 110 4.88 -3.15 -4.60
N PHE A 111 4.15 -4.26 -4.63
CA PHE A 111 4.67 -5.58 -4.98
C PHE A 111 3.91 -6.25 -6.13
N ASP A 112 2.73 -5.75 -6.48
CA ASP A 112 1.94 -6.26 -7.61
C ASP A 112 1.26 -5.12 -8.39
N MET A 113 0.99 -5.37 -9.66
CA MET A 113 0.22 -4.50 -10.55
C MET A 113 -0.97 -5.29 -11.07
N ILE A 114 -2.17 -4.79 -10.84
CA ILE A 114 -3.43 -5.48 -11.11
C ILE A 114 -4.08 -4.92 -12.37
N TYR A 115 -3.90 -3.62 -12.61
CA TYR A 115 -4.49 -2.92 -13.74
C TYR A 115 -3.59 -1.75 -14.17
N VAL A 116 -3.45 -1.54 -15.47
CA VAL A 116 -2.67 -0.43 -16.06
C VAL A 116 -3.21 -0.09 -17.45
N ASP A 117 -3.31 1.19 -17.77
CA ASP A 117 -3.63 1.71 -19.12
C ASP A 117 -4.83 1.03 -19.80
N GLY A 118 -5.93 0.86 -19.06
CA GLY A 118 -7.14 0.25 -19.60
C GLY A 118 -7.16 -1.29 -19.54
N GLN A 119 -6.08 -1.92 -19.08
CA GLN A 119 -5.89 -3.38 -19.14
C GLN A 119 -5.84 -4.00 -17.76
N ASP A 120 -6.62 -5.07 -17.58
CA ASP A 120 -6.50 -6.01 -16.49
C ASP A 120 -5.29 -6.93 -16.76
N VAL A 121 -4.38 -7.03 -15.79
CA VAL A 121 -3.13 -7.81 -15.91
C VAL A 121 -3.06 -8.96 -14.91
N THR A 122 -4.21 -9.35 -14.33
CA THR A 122 -4.32 -10.51 -13.42
C THR A 122 -4.23 -11.87 -14.10
#